data_AF-A0A951L1T1-F1
#
_entry.id   AF-A0A951L1T1-F1
#
_cell.length_a   1.000
_cell.length_b   1.000
_cell.length_c   1.000
_cell.angle_alpha   90.00
_cell.angle_beta   90.00
_cell.angle_gamma   90.00
#
_symmetry.space_group_name_H-M   'P 1'
#
loop_
_entity.id
_entity.type
_entity.pdbx_description
1 polymer ?
#
loop_
_entity_poly.entity_id
_entity_poly.type
_entity_poly.pdbx_seq_one_letter_code
_entity_poly.pdbx_strand_id
1 'polypeptide(L)'
;MSNDQREVIAFLKDPSSYGPEVGRVDVVETHASLVFMAGEHVFKLKRAVKYPYLDFSIADLRRRACEAELLLNRRTAPALYKEVRGLFRRADGAVG
;
A
#
# COMPACT_ATOMS: atom_id res chain seq x y z
N MET A 1 17.02 8.45 -8.95
CA MET A 1 16.91 7.95 -7.58
C MET A 1 15.99 6.74 -7.61
N SER A 2 16.45 5.60 -7.08
CA SER A 2 15.79 4.31 -7.21
C SER A 2 14.37 4.36 -6.63
N ASN A 3 13.35 4.17 -7.47
CA ASN A 3 11.94 4.17 -7.09
C ASN A 3 11.50 2.81 -6.54
N ASP A 4 12.32 2.25 -5.67
CA ASP A 4 12.38 0.82 -5.39
C ASP A 4 11.48 0.41 -4.21
N GLN A 5 10.78 1.36 -3.58
CA GLN A 5 9.81 1.13 -2.50
C GLN A 5 10.29 0.28 -1.32
N ARG A 6 11.57 -0.13 -1.24
CA ARG A 6 12.07 -1.09 -0.24
C ARG A 6 11.73 -0.70 1.19
N GLU A 7 11.98 0.55 1.57
CA GLU A 7 11.70 1.01 2.93
C GLU A 7 10.20 1.03 3.23
N VAL A 8 9.36 1.42 2.26
CA VAL A 8 7.90 1.36 2.40
C VAL A 8 7.42 -0.09 2.53
N ILE A 9 7.99 -1.01 1.75
CA ILE A 9 7.66 -2.43 1.82
C ILE A 9 8.14 -3.01 3.15
N ALA A 10 9.34 -2.65 3.62
CA ALA A 10 9.87 -3.09 4.90
C ALA A 10 8.99 -2.59 6.06
N PHE A 11 8.61 -1.31 6.05
CA PHE A 11 7.67 -0.73 7.01
C PHE A 11 6.34 -1.50 7.04
N LEU A 12 5.76 -1.79 5.87
CA LEU A 12 4.50 -2.54 5.80
C LEU A 12 4.64 -4.03 6.14
N LYS A 13 5.83 -4.63 6.06
CA LYS A 13 6.10 -6.01 6.49
C LYS A 13 6.32 -6.13 8.00
N ASP A 14 6.66 -5.03 8.66
CA ASP A 14 6.92 -5.01 10.10
C ASP A 14 5.60 -5.01 10.89
N PRO A 15 5.33 -6.05 11.72
CA PRO A 15 4.13 -6.08 12.56
C PRO A 15 4.01 -4.88 13.50
N SER A 16 5.14 -4.31 13.96
CA SER A 16 5.16 -3.16 14.87
C SER A 16 4.58 -1.88 14.26
N SER A 17 4.44 -1.82 12.93
CA SER A 17 3.81 -0.71 12.21
C SER A 17 2.29 -0.62 12.39
N TYR A 18 1.65 -1.66 12.92
CA TYR A 18 0.18 -1.77 12.98
C TYR A 18 -0.40 -1.73 14.40
N GLY A 19 0.41 -2.01 15.42
CA GLY A 19 -0.02 -2.07 16.82
C GLY A 19 0.62 -3.24 17.57
N PRO A 20 0.67 -3.21 18.91
CA PRO A 20 1.31 -4.24 19.73
C PRO A 20 0.63 -5.62 19.64
N GLU A 21 -0.63 -5.69 19.20
CA GLU A 21 -1.40 -6.91 19.03
C GLU A 21 -1.10 -7.67 17.73
N VAL A 22 -0.48 -7.02 16.75
CA VAL A 22 -0.16 -7.65 15.46
C VAL A 22 1.17 -8.39 15.60
N GLY A 23 1.11 -9.72 15.66
CA GLY A 23 2.31 -10.57 15.78
C GLY A 23 2.92 -11.01 14.44
N ARG A 24 2.22 -10.84 13.33
CA ARG A 24 2.65 -11.27 11.98
C ARG A 24 1.94 -10.47 10.90
N VAL A 25 2.64 -10.27 9.78
CA VAL A 25 2.08 -9.72 8.55
C VAL A 25 2.24 -10.73 7.42
N ASP A 26 1.13 -11.16 6.84
CA ASP A 26 1.14 -12.01 5.65
C ASP A 26 1.07 -11.17 4.38
N VAL A 27 1.84 -11.57 3.37
CA VAL A 27 1.99 -10.80 2.14
C VAL A 27 1.57 -11.61 0.92
N VAL A 28 0.61 -11.09 0.17
CA VAL A 28 0.24 -11.59 -1.15
C VAL A 28 0.77 -10.66 -2.21
N GLU A 29 1.49 -11.22 -3.17
CA GLU A 29 2.14 -10.46 -4.23
C GLU A 29 1.40 -10.66 -5.56
N THR A 30 1.18 -9.55 -6.26
CA THR A 30 0.72 -9.55 -7.65
C THR A 30 1.70 -8.74 -8.50
N HIS A 31 1.52 -8.78 -9.82
CA HIS A 31 2.29 -7.98 -10.77
C HIS A 31 2.26 -6.47 -10.45
N ALA A 32 1.11 -5.93 -10.04
CA ALA A 32 0.94 -4.48 -9.85
C ALA A 32 0.77 -4.03 -8.40
N SER A 33 0.66 -4.96 -7.44
CA SER A 33 0.37 -4.64 -6.04
C SER A 33 0.95 -5.65 -5.05
N LEU A 34 1.14 -5.18 -3.82
CA LEU A 34 1.40 -5.98 -2.63
C LEU A 34 0.21 -5.83 -1.68
N VAL A 35 -0.24 -6.92 -1.08
CA VAL A 35 -1.33 -6.93 -0.09
C VAL A 35 -0.78 -7.45 1.23
N PHE A 36 -0.89 -6.66 2.29
CA PHE A 36 -0.39 -6.94 3.63
C PHE A 36 -1.59 -7.20 4.55
N MET A 37 -1.65 -8.39 5.14
CA MET A 37 -2.70 -8.81 6.07
C MET A 37 -2.12 -8.75 7.49
N ALA A 38 -2.63 -7.82 8.29
CA ALA A 38 -2.12 -7.46 9.61
C ALA A 38 -3.28 -7.43 10.62
N GLY A 39 -3.49 -8.55 11.31
CA GLY A 39 -4.65 -8.73 12.19
C GLY A 39 -5.97 -8.56 11.42
N GLU A 40 -6.86 -7.70 11.94
CA GLU A 40 -8.17 -7.38 11.35
C GLU A 40 -8.11 -6.42 10.15
N HIS A 41 -6.90 -5.97 9.76
CA HIS A 41 -6.73 -4.99 8.70
C HIS A 41 -5.94 -5.54 7.51
N VAL A 42 -6.30 -5.04 6.32
CA VAL A 42 -5.61 -5.36 5.07
C VAL A 42 -5.20 -4.07 4.38
N PHE A 43 -3.92 -3.98 4.01
CA PHE A 43 -3.33 -2.83 3.35
C PHE A 43 -2.85 -3.22 1.97
N LYS A 44 -3.16 -2.42 0.95
CA LYS A 44 -2.73 -2.67 -0.43
C LYS A 44 -1.84 -1.55 -0.93
N LEU A 45 -0.61 -1.90 -1.31
CA LEU A 45 0.35 -1.00 -1.92
C LEU A 45 0.39 -1.21 -3.43
N LYS A 46 0.25 -0.13 -4.21
CA LYS A 46 0.53 -0.16 -5.65
C LYS A 46 2.05 -0.15 -5.88
N ARG A 47 2.55 -1.10 -6.68
CA ARG A 47 3.97 -1.19 -7.01
C ARG A 47 4.39 -0.02 -7.91
N ALA A 48 5.61 0.44 -7.76
CA ALA A 48 6.26 1.45 -8.59
C ALA A 48 6.72 0.83 -9.92
N VAL A 49 5.76 0.49 -10.78
CA VAL A 49 6.01 -0.23 -12.03
C VAL A 49 5.44 0.52 -13.23
N LYS A 50 6.04 0.28 -14.40
CA LYS A 50 5.51 0.73 -15.69
C LYS A 50 5.50 -0.44 -16.66
N TYR A 51 4.30 -0.81 -17.09
CA TYR A 51 4.03 -1.80 -18.12
C TYR A 51 3.42 -1.12 -19.35
N PRO A 52 3.39 -1.76 -20.52
CA PRO A 52 2.77 -1.19 -21.72
C PRO A 52 1.30 -0.78 -21.56
N TYR A 53 0.59 -1.38 -20.60
CA TYR A 53 -0.83 -1.18 -20.33
C TYR A 53 -1.12 -0.54 -18.96
N LEU A 54 -0.09 -0.20 -18.17
CA LEU A 54 -0.26 0.28 -16.80
C LEU A 54 0.93 1.14 -16.37
N ASP A 55 0.69 2.37 -15.93
CA ASP A 55 1.74 3.25 -15.44
C ASP A 55 1.48 3.65 -13.97
N PHE A 56 2.27 3.08 -13.06
CA PHE A 56 2.36 3.41 -11.64
C PHE A 56 3.74 3.93 -11.26
N SER A 57 4.49 4.45 -12.25
CA SER A 57 5.88 4.87 -12.07
C SER A 57 6.06 6.07 -11.15
N ILE A 58 5.04 6.90 -10.93
CA ILE A 58 5.12 8.02 -9.98
C ILE A 58 4.03 7.93 -8.90
N ALA A 59 4.27 8.57 -7.75
CA ALA A 59 3.35 8.53 -6.61
C ALA A 59 1.93 9.04 -6.98
N ASP A 60 1.83 10.11 -7.75
CA ASP A 60 0.52 10.66 -8.15
C ASP A 60 -0.30 9.72 -9.03
N LEU A 61 0.35 8.95 -9.92
CA LEU A 61 -0.34 7.93 -10.71
C LEU A 61 -0.89 6.82 -9.83
N ARG A 62 -0.10 6.37 -8.85
CA ARG A 62 -0.54 5.37 -7.86
C ARG A 62 -1.69 5.88 -7.00
N ARG A 63 -1.61 7.14 -6.53
CA ARG A 63 -2.68 7.77 -5.76
C ARG A 63 -3.99 7.81 -6.53
N ARG A 64 -3.98 8.32 -7.78
CA ARG A 64 -5.18 8.35 -8.63
C ARG A 64 -5.79 6.96 -8.83
N ALA A 65 -4.94 5.95 -9.03
CA ALA A 65 -5.40 4.57 -9.18
C ALA A 65 -5.99 4.01 -7.88
N CYS A 66 -5.42 4.31 -6.72
CA CYS A 66 -5.98 3.94 -5.43
C CYS A 66 -7.34 4.62 -5.17
N GLU A 67 -7.47 5.91 -5.49
CA GLU A 67 -8.72 6.66 -5.32
C GLU A 67 -9.83 6.12 -6.23
N ALA A 68 -9.51 5.81 -7.49
CA ALA A 68 -10.44 5.18 -8.42
C ALA A 68 -10.87 3.77 -7.95
N GLU A 69 -9.93 2.96 -7.47
CA GLU A 69 -10.22 1.62 -6.91
C GLU A 69 -11.11 1.71 -5.66
N LEU A 70 -10.82 2.65 -4.76
CA LEU A 70 -11.63 2.91 -3.56
C LEU A 70 -13.06 3.30 -3.94
N LEU A 71 -13.22 4.26 -4.87
CA LEU A 71 -14.53 4.72 -5.32
C LEU A 71 -15.34 3.59 -5.96
N LEU A 72 -14.71 2.80 -6.83
CA LEU A 72 -15.38 1.71 -7.53
C LEU A 72 -15.82 0.60 -6.56
N ASN A 73 -14.91 0.14 -5.70
CA ASN A 73 -15.16 -1.05 -4.88
C ASN A 73 -16.00 -0.76 -3.64
N ARG A 74 -16.04 0.48 -3.14
CA ARG A 74 -16.96 0.87 -2.05
C ARG A 74 -18.43 0.67 -2.42
N ARG A 75 -18.78 0.68 -3.70
CA ARG A 75 -20.15 0.43 -4.16
C ARG A 75 -20.64 -0.96 -3.79
N THR A 76 -19.74 -1.94 -3.71
CA THR A 76 -20.07 -3.35 -3.44
C THR A 76 -19.51 -3.85 -2.10
N ALA A 77 -18.47 -3.22 -1.57
CA ALA A 77 -17.78 -3.63 -0.34
C ALA A 77 -17.32 -2.42 0.51
N PRO A 78 -18.24 -1.56 0.97
CA PRO A 78 -17.88 -0.33 1.68
C PRO A 78 -17.14 -0.57 3.01
N ALA A 79 -17.43 -1.68 3.69
CA ALA A 79 -16.75 -2.05 4.94
C ALA A 79 -15.29 -2.50 4.74
N LEU A 80 -14.96 -3.02 3.55
CA LEU A 80 -13.60 -3.47 3.21
C LEU A 80 -12.74 -2.31 2.69
N TYR A 81 -13.31 -1.44 1.86
CA TYR A 81 -12.58 -0.35 1.21
C TYR A 81 -12.70 0.95 2.01
N LYS A 82 -11.85 1.07 3.04
CA LYS A 82 -11.95 2.11 4.07
C LYS A 82 -11.38 3.46 3.67
N GLU A 83 -10.20 3.54 3.06
CA GLU A 83 -9.59 4.83 2.66
C GLU A 83 -8.32 4.66 1.81
N VAL A 84 -7.77 5.77 1.30
CA VAL A 84 -6.44 5.85 0.70
C VAL A 84 -5.55 6.70 1.61
N ARG A 85 -4.34 6.20 1.89
CA ARG A 85 -3.29 6.91 2.63
C ARG A 85 -2.01 6.97 1.81
N GLY A 86 -1.28 8.07 1.93
CA GLY A 86 0.08 8.19 1.42
C GLY A 86 1.09 7.76 2.49
N LEU A 87 2.20 7.16 2.07
CA LEU A 87 3.34 6.88 2.93
C LEU A 87 4.51 7.73 2.47
N PHE A 88 5.13 8.42 3.42
CA PHE A 88 6.19 9.38 3.18
C PHE A 88 7.35 9.13 4.14
N ARG A 89 8.53 9.62 3.76
CA ARG A 89 9.60 9.76 4.74
C ARG A 89 9.32 10.99 5.60
N ARG A 90 9.26 10.79 6.90
CA ARG A 90 9.08 11.83 7.91
C ARG A 90 10.41 12.57 8.16
N ALA A 91 10.34 13.69 8.87
CA ALA A 91 11.50 14.53 9.15
C ALA A 91 12.58 13.82 9.99
N ASP A 92 12.18 12.83 10.80
CA ASP A 92 13.07 11.98 11.60
C ASP A 92 13.69 10.82 10.79
N GLY A 93 13.38 10.72 9.50
CA GLY A 93 13.86 9.68 8.60
C GLY A 93 13.01 8.41 8.59
N ALA A 94 12.01 8.27 9.47
CA ALA A 94 11.12 7.12 9.49
C ALA A 94 10.12 7.17 8.32
N VAL A 95 9.63 6.00 7.89
CA VAL A 95 8.50 5.91 6.95
C VAL A 95 7.20 5.87 7.73
N GLY A 96 6.18 6.62 7.28
CA GLY A 96 4.84 6.61 7.84
C GLY A 96 3.83 7.44 7.06
#